data_AF-E3RTU4-F1
#
_entry.id   AF-E3RTU4-F1
#
_cell.length_a   1.000
_cell.length_b   1.000
_cell.length_c   1.000
_cell.angle_alpha   90.00
_cell.angle_beta   90.00
_cell.angle_gamma   90.00
#
_symmetry.space_group_name_H-M   'P 1'
#
loop_
_entity.id
_entity.type
_entity.pdbx_description
1 polymer ?
#
loop_
_entity_poly.entity_id
_entity_poly.type
_entity_poly.pdbx_seq_one_letter_code
_entity_poly.pdbx_strand_id
1 'polypeptide(L)'
;MDTTESDTVVVPPLSSPQDHLCFTCKQPATKRCSRCLNARYCSATCQEKDWKTHMLVCKSFATLEPRPGPNFFRGIFFPPNEPLARFVWIEYGSAENWTTIQPHKVTGDIMRGHFQPGVWPLERPASHTLGIYHTDRYLIDGSLPTPSITKAIGASGIYFRGPFLAHGHEDDKMDEDDEVEEFGRPCDLDTADLSYLLGFFQVRGEKLRRGNDLHGIFP
;
A
#
# COMPACT_ATOMS: atom_id res chain seq x y z
N MET A 1 2.45 -49.34 7.26
CA MET A 1 2.45 -48.16 8.16
C MET A 1 3.51 -47.23 7.60
N ASP A 2 3.10 -46.25 6.80
CA ASP A 2 3.83 -45.00 6.69
C ASP A 2 2.87 -43.98 6.04
N THR A 3 2.43 -43.01 6.83
CA THR A 3 1.53 -41.94 6.41
C THR A 3 2.38 -40.67 6.32
N THR A 4 2.60 -40.19 5.10
CA THR A 4 3.23 -38.89 4.84
C THR A 4 2.25 -37.79 5.25
N GLU A 5 2.56 -37.10 6.35
CA GLU A 5 1.83 -35.93 6.82
C GLU A 5 2.37 -34.68 6.10
N SER A 6 1.47 -33.97 5.44
CA SER A 6 1.75 -32.77 4.65
C SER A 6 1.81 -31.56 5.58
N ASP A 7 3.01 -31.04 5.84
CA ASP A 7 3.22 -29.80 6.60
C ASP A 7 2.66 -28.58 5.84
N THR A 8 1.44 -28.17 6.19
CA THR A 8 0.93 -26.85 5.83
C THR A 8 1.52 -25.82 6.79
N VAL A 9 2.48 -25.02 6.30
CA VAL A 9 3.01 -23.87 7.05
C VAL A 9 1.91 -22.82 7.19
N VAL A 10 1.27 -22.78 8.36
CA VAL A 10 0.36 -21.71 8.74
C VAL A 10 1.22 -20.52 9.15
N VAL A 11 1.36 -19.54 8.26
CA VAL A 11 2.00 -18.26 8.60
C VAL A 11 1.07 -17.53 9.58
N PRO A 12 1.51 -17.23 10.82
CA PRO A 12 0.68 -16.52 11.78
C PRO A 12 0.37 -15.11 11.27
N PRO A 13 -0.84 -14.55 11.51
CA PRO A 13 -1.06 -13.13 11.32
C PRO A 13 -0.14 -12.38 12.28
N LEU A 14 0.78 -11.58 11.74
CA LEU A 14 1.60 -10.64 12.50
C LEU A 14 0.68 -9.63 13.18
N SER A 15 0.24 -9.91 14.41
CA SER A 15 -0.60 -8.98 15.16
C SER A 15 0.28 -7.90 15.79
N SER A 16 0.32 -6.73 15.16
CA SER A 16 1.06 -5.58 15.69
C SER A 16 0.32 -4.99 16.90
N PRO A 17 0.99 -4.32 17.84
CA PRO A 17 0.32 -3.58 18.92
C PRO A 17 -0.68 -2.52 18.43
N GLN A 18 -0.56 -2.08 17.17
CA GLN A 18 -1.49 -1.14 16.52
C GLN A 18 -2.77 -1.80 16.01
N ASP A 19 -2.87 -3.14 16.03
CA ASP A 19 -4.06 -3.89 15.66
C ASP A 19 -5.26 -3.54 16.54
N HIS A 20 -5.11 -2.81 17.63
CA HIS A 20 -6.21 -2.43 18.51
C HIS A 20 -6.50 -0.93 18.51
N LEU A 21 -5.90 -0.15 17.60
CA LEU A 21 -6.08 1.30 17.57
C LEU A 21 -7.11 1.75 16.53
N CYS A 22 -7.73 2.89 16.80
CA CYS A 22 -8.66 3.56 15.92
C CYS A 22 -7.90 4.15 14.74
N PHE A 23 -8.32 3.84 13.52
CA PHE A 23 -7.63 4.31 12.32
C PHE A 23 -7.64 5.84 12.20
N THR A 24 -8.68 6.48 12.74
CA THR A 24 -8.89 7.93 12.68
C THR A 24 -8.15 8.73 13.76
N CYS A 25 -8.19 8.27 15.02
CA CYS A 25 -7.70 9.06 16.17
C CYS A 25 -6.63 8.35 17.01
N LYS A 26 -6.22 7.14 16.60
CA LYS A 26 -5.18 6.32 17.22
C LYS A 26 -5.43 5.94 18.68
N GLN A 27 -6.62 6.20 19.22
CA GLN A 27 -7.07 5.71 20.53
C GLN A 27 -7.52 4.24 20.46
N PRO A 28 -7.58 3.50 21.59
CA PRO A 28 -8.07 2.12 21.60
C PRO A 28 -9.44 1.97 20.92
N ALA A 29 -9.52 1.04 19.97
CA ALA A 29 -10.71 0.75 19.18
C ALA A 29 -11.40 -0.51 19.71
N THR A 30 -12.72 -0.39 19.87
CA THR A 30 -13.60 -1.49 20.30
C THR A 30 -14.49 -2.00 19.18
N LYS A 31 -14.51 -1.31 18.03
CA LYS A 31 -15.36 -1.64 16.88
C LYS A 31 -14.52 -1.93 15.65
N ARG A 32 -15.05 -2.80 14.79
CA ARG A 32 -14.51 -3.09 13.46
C ARG A 32 -15.54 -2.71 12.40
N CYS A 33 -15.08 -2.36 11.20
CA CYS A 33 -15.95 -2.21 10.06
C CYS A 33 -16.65 -3.55 9.78
N SER A 34 -17.98 -3.56 9.77
CA SER A 34 -18.78 -4.79 9.64
C SER A 34 -18.63 -5.48 8.28
N ARG A 35 -18.12 -4.78 7.26
CA ARG A 35 -17.91 -5.33 5.92
C ARG A 35 -16.55 -6.01 5.79
N CYS A 36 -15.45 -5.29 6.02
CA CYS A 36 -14.11 -5.83 5.77
C CYS A 36 -13.45 -6.46 6.99
N LEU A 37 -13.98 -6.24 8.19
CA LEU A 37 -13.47 -6.73 9.47
C LEU A 37 -12.02 -6.33 9.82
N ASN A 38 -11.35 -5.54 8.97
CA ASN A 38 -9.97 -5.07 9.18
C ASN A 38 -9.93 -3.68 9.82
N ALA A 39 -10.65 -2.69 9.26
CA ALA A 39 -10.64 -1.34 9.80
C ALA A 39 -11.24 -1.24 11.20
N ARG A 40 -10.62 -0.43 12.07
CA ARG A 40 -10.96 -0.33 13.48
C ARG A 40 -11.25 1.09 13.92
N TYR A 41 -12.25 1.24 14.78
CA TYR A 41 -12.72 2.53 15.25
C TYR A 41 -13.12 2.48 16.73
N CYS A 42 -12.89 3.58 17.44
CA CYS A 42 -13.39 3.76 18.81
C CYS A 42 -14.88 4.18 18.84
N SER A 43 -15.39 4.79 17.74
CA SER A 43 -16.76 5.28 17.65
C SER A 43 -17.28 5.31 16.20
N ALA A 44 -18.60 5.40 16.04
CA ALA A 44 -19.24 5.60 14.72
C ALA A 44 -18.78 6.91 14.06
N THR A 45 -18.56 7.97 14.85
CA THR A 45 -18.04 9.25 14.36
C THR A 45 -16.64 9.11 13.74
N CYS A 46 -15.76 8.28 14.32
CA CYS A 46 -14.45 8.03 13.71
C CYS A 46 -14.59 7.24 12.39
N GLN A 47 -15.46 6.23 12.37
CA GLN A 47 -15.77 5.51 11.14
C GLN A 47 -16.30 6.42 10.03
N GLU A 48 -17.23 7.33 10.35
CA GLU A 48 -17.79 8.30 9.39
C GLU A 48 -16.72 9.25 8.83
N LYS A 49 -15.78 9.71 9.67
CA LYS A 49 -14.65 10.56 9.24
C LYS A 49 -13.73 9.83 8.25
N ASP A 50 -13.45 8.56 8.50
CA ASP A 50 -12.60 7.73 7.65
C ASP A 50 -13.32 7.22 6.39
N TRP A 51 -14.66 7.18 6.41
CA TRP A 51 -15.48 6.52 5.39
C TRP A 51 -15.15 6.93 3.95
N LYS A 52 -14.92 8.22 3.69
CA LYS A 52 -14.60 8.72 2.34
C LYS A 52 -13.36 8.06 1.74
N THR A 53 -12.37 7.79 2.58
CA THR A 53 -11.13 7.11 2.21
C THR A 53 -11.34 5.60 2.24
N HIS A 54 -11.81 5.07 3.36
CA HIS A 54 -11.98 3.64 3.58
C HIS A 54 -12.87 2.97 2.52
N MET A 55 -13.94 3.65 2.09
CA MET A 55 -14.88 3.10 1.11
C MET A 55 -14.23 2.78 -0.24
N LEU A 56 -13.09 3.42 -0.56
CA LEU A 56 -12.36 3.18 -1.80
C LEU A 56 -11.83 1.75 -1.90
N VAL A 57 -11.51 1.12 -0.76
CA VAL A 57 -10.91 -0.23 -0.70
C VAL A 57 -11.68 -1.21 0.19
N CYS A 58 -12.65 -0.75 0.98
CA CYS A 58 -13.41 -1.56 1.94
C CYS A 58 -14.01 -2.82 1.31
N LYS A 59 -14.72 -2.66 0.18
CA LYS A 59 -15.30 -3.80 -0.54
C LYS A 59 -14.21 -4.73 -1.06
N SER A 60 -13.16 -4.16 -1.66
CA SER A 60 -12.07 -4.94 -2.22
C SER A 60 -11.33 -5.79 -1.19
N PHE A 61 -11.15 -5.28 0.04
CA PHE A 61 -10.55 -6.06 1.12
C PHE A 61 -11.47 -7.20 1.56
N ALA A 62 -12.76 -6.91 1.71
CA ALA A 62 -13.77 -7.88 2.16
C ALA A 62 -13.97 -9.04 1.18
N THR A 63 -13.74 -8.81 -0.12
CA THR A 63 -13.93 -9.78 -1.19
C THR A 63 -12.62 -10.19 -1.85
N LEU A 64 -11.48 -9.98 -1.18
CA LEU A 64 -10.20 -10.42 -1.73
C LEU A 64 -10.14 -11.95 -1.65
N GLU A 65 -9.83 -12.58 -2.78
CA GLU A 65 -9.63 -14.02 -2.83
C GLU A 65 -8.50 -14.46 -1.88
N PRO A 66 -8.52 -15.72 -1.39
CA PRO A 66 -7.45 -16.26 -0.58
C PRO A 66 -6.08 -16.09 -1.23
N ARG A 67 -5.04 -15.97 -0.40
CA ARG A 67 -3.66 -15.83 -0.87
C ARG A 67 -3.31 -17.01 -1.80
N PRO A 68 -2.87 -16.77 -3.05
CA PRO A 68 -2.64 -17.84 -4.02
C PRO A 68 -1.50 -18.80 -3.64
N GLY A 69 -0.51 -18.33 -2.88
CA GLY A 69 0.65 -19.12 -2.45
C GLY A 69 1.57 -18.35 -1.50
N PRO A 70 2.67 -18.95 -1.05
CA PRO A 70 3.57 -18.34 -0.05
C PRO A 70 4.31 -17.11 -0.60
N ASN A 71 4.61 -17.08 -1.89
CA ASN A 71 5.36 -16.01 -2.56
C ASN A 71 4.48 -14.83 -3.01
N PHE A 72 3.35 -14.63 -2.32
CA PHE A 72 2.43 -13.55 -2.59
C PHE A 72 2.27 -12.68 -1.35
N PHE A 73 2.14 -11.39 -1.57
CA PHE A 73 1.83 -10.42 -0.54
C PHE A 73 0.81 -9.41 -1.04
N ARG A 74 0.09 -8.77 -0.13
CA ARG A 74 -1.04 -7.92 -0.46
C ARG A 74 -0.58 -6.49 -0.72
N GLY A 75 -0.91 -5.96 -1.90
CA GLY A 75 -0.71 -4.56 -2.27
C GLY A 75 -2.01 -3.85 -2.58
N ILE A 76 -1.92 -2.55 -2.92
CA ILE A 76 -3.06 -1.72 -3.33
C ILE A 76 -2.81 -1.21 -4.75
N PHE A 77 -3.67 -1.60 -5.67
CA PHE A 77 -3.65 -1.17 -7.05
C PHE A 77 -4.62 0.01 -7.27
N PHE A 78 -4.09 1.07 -7.90
CA PHE A 78 -4.83 2.23 -8.38
C PHE A 78 -4.94 2.14 -9.91
N PRO A 79 -6.02 1.52 -10.43
CA PRO A 79 -6.22 1.37 -11.86
C PRO A 79 -6.43 2.72 -12.55
N PRO A 80 -5.87 2.94 -13.76
CA PRO A 80 -5.98 4.22 -14.46
C PRO A 80 -7.41 4.56 -14.92
N ASN A 81 -8.26 3.55 -15.10
CA ASN A 81 -9.58 3.70 -15.74
C ASN A 81 -10.74 3.29 -14.82
N GLU A 82 -10.49 3.03 -13.53
CA GLU A 82 -11.55 2.64 -12.59
C GLU A 82 -11.65 3.64 -11.42
N PRO A 83 -12.86 3.85 -10.87
CA PRO A 83 -13.10 4.86 -9.83
C PRO A 83 -12.60 4.45 -8.43
N LEU A 84 -12.22 3.20 -8.23
CA LEU A 84 -11.87 2.64 -6.93
C LEU A 84 -10.49 1.97 -6.99
N ALA A 85 -9.74 2.09 -5.91
CA ALA A 85 -8.54 1.28 -5.70
C ALA A 85 -8.94 -0.13 -5.25
N ARG A 86 -8.07 -1.12 -5.44
CA ARG A 86 -8.33 -2.50 -5.04
C ARG A 86 -7.11 -3.17 -4.44
N PHE A 87 -7.36 -4.03 -3.46
CA PHE A 87 -6.37 -4.95 -2.98
C PHE A 87 -6.09 -6.02 -4.03
N VAL A 88 -4.83 -6.38 -4.14
CA VAL A 88 -4.31 -7.34 -5.12
C VAL A 88 -3.21 -8.17 -4.46
N TRP A 89 -3.02 -9.39 -4.95
CA TRP A 89 -1.85 -10.21 -4.61
C TRP A 89 -0.73 -9.90 -5.59
N ILE A 90 0.43 -9.54 -5.06
CA ILE A 90 1.65 -9.28 -5.81
C ILE A 90 2.60 -10.47 -5.60
N GLU A 91 3.12 -11.02 -6.69
CA GLU A 91 4.08 -12.13 -6.65
C GLU A 91 5.52 -11.59 -6.51
N TYR A 92 6.32 -12.25 -5.68
CA TYR A 92 7.77 -12.09 -5.64
C TYR A 92 8.49 -13.41 -5.96
N GLY A 93 9.79 -13.35 -6.23
CA GLY A 93 10.59 -14.48 -6.75
C GLY A 93 10.53 -15.73 -5.88
N SER A 94 11.06 -15.66 -4.66
CA SER A 94 10.98 -16.74 -3.66
C SER A 94 11.28 -16.20 -2.27
N ALA A 95 11.18 -17.05 -1.25
CA ALA A 95 11.59 -16.72 0.13
C ALA A 95 13.08 -16.35 0.26
N GLU A 96 13.92 -16.76 -0.70
CA GLU A 96 15.35 -16.44 -0.81
C GLU A 96 15.62 -15.31 -1.81
N ASN A 97 14.66 -14.96 -2.66
CA ASN A 97 14.77 -13.92 -3.67
C ASN A 97 13.52 -13.02 -3.66
N TRP A 98 13.24 -12.42 -2.49
CA TRP A 98 12.04 -11.61 -2.26
C TRP A 98 12.11 -10.22 -2.88
N THR A 99 13.30 -9.77 -3.26
CA THR A 99 13.53 -8.48 -3.92
C THR A 99 13.03 -8.47 -5.37
N THR A 100 12.87 -9.63 -5.99
CA THR A 100 12.33 -9.75 -7.35
C THR A 100 10.80 -9.70 -7.35
N ILE A 101 10.24 -8.50 -7.36
CA ILE A 101 8.78 -8.28 -7.41
C ILE A 101 8.30 -8.18 -8.87
N GLN A 102 7.13 -8.73 -9.16
CA GLN A 102 6.58 -8.80 -10.53
C GLN A 102 5.33 -7.92 -10.70
N PRO A 103 5.45 -6.57 -10.66
CA PRO A 103 4.30 -5.65 -10.69
C PRO A 103 3.54 -5.68 -12.02
N HIS A 104 4.20 -6.05 -13.12
CA HIS A 104 3.60 -6.14 -14.45
C HIS A 104 2.53 -7.24 -14.55
N LYS A 105 2.63 -8.32 -13.75
CA LYS A 105 1.59 -9.38 -13.72
C LYS A 105 0.25 -8.88 -13.19
N VAL A 106 0.28 -7.85 -12.34
CA VAL A 106 -0.92 -7.23 -11.77
C VAL A 106 -1.45 -6.10 -12.65
N THR A 107 -0.53 -5.27 -13.14
CA THR A 107 -0.87 -4.00 -13.79
C THR A 107 -1.07 -4.14 -15.30
N GLY A 108 -0.46 -5.14 -15.92
CA GLY A 108 -0.39 -5.29 -17.38
C GLY A 108 0.67 -4.41 -18.04
N ASP A 109 1.32 -3.52 -17.26
CA ASP A 109 2.27 -2.53 -17.75
C ASP A 109 3.68 -2.79 -17.21
N ILE A 110 4.69 -2.34 -17.95
CA ILE A 110 6.06 -2.30 -17.43
C ILE A 110 6.12 -1.16 -16.42
N MET A 111 6.07 -1.54 -15.15
CA MET A 111 6.15 -0.61 -14.04
C MET A 111 7.61 -0.44 -13.61
N ARG A 112 8.02 0.79 -13.35
CA ARG A 112 9.24 1.08 -12.60
C ARG A 112 8.87 1.48 -11.17
N GLY A 113 9.71 1.09 -10.23
CA GLY A 113 9.54 1.43 -8.83
C GLY A 113 10.58 2.45 -8.45
N HIS A 114 10.15 3.61 -7.93
CA HIS A 114 11.01 4.37 -7.04
C HIS A 114 10.74 3.86 -5.61
N PHE A 115 11.75 3.18 -5.06
CA PHE A 115 11.90 3.12 -3.62
C PHE A 115 12.18 4.55 -3.16
N GLN A 116 11.21 5.21 -2.54
CA GLN A 116 11.50 6.38 -1.73
C GLN A 116 11.44 5.93 -0.27
N PRO A 117 12.61 5.67 0.37
CA PRO A 117 12.71 5.64 1.82
C PRO A 117 12.55 7.09 2.30
N GLY A 118 11.37 7.64 2.09
CA GLY A 118 10.99 8.89 2.69
C GLY A 118 10.60 8.56 4.12
N VAL A 119 11.36 9.09 5.08
CA VAL A 119 10.86 9.26 6.44
C VAL A 119 9.72 10.26 6.33
N TRP A 120 8.51 9.75 6.06
CA TRP A 120 7.34 10.58 5.93
C TRP A 120 6.83 10.89 7.34
N PRO A 121 6.68 12.16 7.74
CA PRO A 121 6.26 12.56 9.07
C PRO A 121 4.76 12.30 9.33
N LEU A 122 4.17 11.36 8.60
CA LEU A 122 2.91 10.77 9.02
C LEU A 122 3.27 9.90 10.23
N GLU A 123 2.58 10.05 11.34
CA GLU A 123 2.65 9.14 12.49
C GLU A 123 2.29 7.72 12.00
N ARG A 124 3.28 7.04 11.44
CA ARG A 124 3.16 5.72 10.86
C ARG A 124 3.31 4.69 11.97
N PRO A 125 2.56 3.59 11.92
CA PRO A 125 2.92 2.44 12.70
C PRO A 125 4.34 2.00 12.27
N ALA A 126 5.23 1.80 13.23
CA ALA A 126 6.64 1.41 13.02
C ALA A 126 6.79 -0.05 12.53
N SER A 127 5.86 -0.55 11.71
CA SER A 127 5.81 -1.96 11.31
C SER A 127 6.19 -2.21 9.86
N HIS A 128 6.11 -1.21 8.97
CA HIS A 128 6.53 -1.36 7.58
C HIS A 128 6.64 -0.02 6.80
N THR A 129 7.50 -0.04 5.78
CA THR A 129 7.70 1.01 4.77
C THR A 129 6.82 0.78 3.54
N LEU A 130 6.31 1.86 2.94
CA LEU A 130 5.45 1.82 1.76
C LEU A 130 6.23 2.24 0.50
N GLY A 131 6.18 1.41 -0.54
CA GLY A 131 6.67 1.72 -1.89
C GLY A 131 5.54 1.86 -2.90
N ILE A 132 5.80 2.56 -4.02
CA ILE A 132 4.84 2.75 -5.11
C ILE A 132 5.54 2.50 -6.45
N TYR A 133 5.04 1.50 -7.18
CA TYR A 133 5.35 1.30 -8.59
C TYR A 133 4.49 2.22 -9.46
N HIS A 134 5.10 2.81 -10.49
CA HIS A 134 4.45 3.65 -11.49
C HIS A 134 5.16 3.52 -12.86
N THR A 135 4.55 4.00 -13.93
CA THR A 135 5.22 4.05 -15.24
C THR A 135 6.19 5.24 -15.31
N ASP A 136 7.27 5.16 -16.09
CA ASP A 136 8.29 6.23 -16.24
C ASP A 136 7.73 7.56 -16.72
N ARG A 137 6.61 7.52 -17.44
CA ARG A 137 6.04 8.67 -18.15
C ARG A 137 4.75 9.17 -17.53
N TYR A 138 4.41 8.76 -16.31
CA TYR A 138 3.13 9.07 -15.67
C TYR A 138 2.83 10.59 -15.57
N LEU A 139 3.84 11.45 -15.66
CA LEU A 139 3.68 12.90 -15.65
C LEU A 139 3.54 13.52 -17.06
N ILE A 140 3.94 12.81 -18.12
CA ILE A 140 4.14 13.38 -19.48
C ILE A 140 3.59 12.51 -20.62
N ASP A 141 2.96 11.37 -20.33
CA ASP A 141 2.47 10.41 -21.33
C ASP A 141 1.11 10.78 -21.95
N GLY A 142 0.44 11.81 -21.44
CA GLY A 142 -0.90 12.23 -21.87
C GLY A 142 -2.04 11.37 -21.34
N SER A 143 -1.76 10.39 -20.47
CA SER A 143 -2.77 9.52 -19.85
C SER A 143 -3.73 10.32 -18.96
N LEU A 144 -4.94 9.83 -18.74
CA LEU A 144 -5.89 10.51 -17.84
C LEU A 144 -5.44 10.37 -16.36
N PRO A 145 -5.79 11.36 -15.50
CA PRO A 145 -5.55 11.23 -14.07
C PRO A 145 -6.27 10.02 -13.48
N THR A 146 -5.61 9.31 -12.58
CA THR A 146 -6.14 8.11 -11.93
C THR A 146 -7.39 8.49 -11.11
N PRO A 147 -8.60 7.99 -11.47
CA PRO A 147 -9.85 8.49 -10.91
C PRO A 147 -9.95 8.30 -9.40
N SER A 148 -9.48 7.18 -8.87
CA SER A 148 -9.49 6.90 -7.43
C SER A 148 -8.65 7.90 -6.62
N ILE A 149 -7.49 8.31 -7.15
CA ILE A 149 -6.62 9.31 -6.52
C ILE A 149 -7.28 10.68 -6.60
N THR A 150 -7.72 11.10 -7.79
CA THR A 150 -8.36 12.41 -7.99
C THR A 150 -9.64 12.55 -7.16
N LYS A 151 -10.44 11.49 -7.04
CA LYS A 151 -11.63 11.46 -6.19
C LYS A 151 -11.30 11.63 -4.70
N ALA A 152 -10.16 11.10 -4.26
CA ALA A 152 -9.74 11.16 -2.87
C ALA A 152 -9.13 12.52 -2.49
N ILE A 153 -8.28 13.08 -3.34
CA ILE A 153 -7.44 14.26 -3.02
C ILE A 153 -7.72 15.51 -3.89
N GLY A 154 -8.75 15.45 -4.74
CA GLY A 154 -9.23 16.59 -5.52
C GLY A 154 -8.20 17.10 -6.52
N ALA A 155 -8.02 18.43 -6.59
CA ALA A 155 -7.18 19.10 -7.57
C ALA A 155 -5.69 18.70 -7.50
N SER A 156 -5.20 18.23 -6.35
CA SER A 156 -3.84 17.69 -6.22
C SER A 156 -3.68 16.35 -6.96
N GLY A 157 -4.78 15.64 -7.23
CA GLY A 157 -4.78 14.34 -7.89
C GLY A 157 -4.52 14.37 -9.40
N ILE A 158 -4.69 15.53 -10.05
CA ILE A 158 -4.62 15.66 -11.52
C ILE A 158 -3.25 15.33 -12.11
N TYR A 159 -2.22 15.31 -11.26
CA TYR A 159 -0.83 15.03 -11.67
C TYR A 159 -0.51 13.53 -11.70
N PHE A 160 -1.31 12.69 -11.03
CA PHE A 160 -1.06 11.26 -10.97
C PHE A 160 -1.87 10.56 -12.05
N ARG A 161 -1.19 10.20 -13.15
CA ARG A 161 -1.80 9.52 -14.31
C ARG A 161 -1.27 8.10 -14.38
N GLY A 162 -2.08 7.17 -14.85
CA GLY A 162 -1.62 5.79 -15.07
C GLY A 162 -1.91 4.83 -13.91
N PRO A 163 -1.49 3.57 -14.07
CA PRO A 163 -1.53 2.62 -12.98
C PRO A 163 -0.54 3.03 -11.88
N PHE A 164 -0.96 2.90 -10.62
CA PHE A 164 -0.04 2.88 -9.49
C PHE A 164 -0.24 1.59 -8.71
N LEU A 165 0.84 0.94 -8.30
CA LEU A 165 0.78 -0.26 -7.47
C LEU A 165 1.60 -0.02 -6.21
N ALA A 166 0.89 0.15 -5.09
CA ALA A 166 1.49 0.29 -3.78
C ALA A 166 1.79 -1.08 -3.16
N HIS A 167 2.90 -1.15 -2.44
CA HIS A 167 3.42 -2.36 -1.83
C HIS A 167 4.08 -2.03 -0.49
N GLY A 168 4.11 -2.98 0.44
CA GLY A 168 4.70 -2.83 1.78
C GLY A 168 5.95 -3.68 1.94
N HIS A 169 6.91 -3.20 2.72
CA HIS A 169 8.10 -3.92 3.16
C HIS A 169 8.35 -3.69 4.64
N GLU A 170 8.81 -4.72 5.35
CA GLU A 170 9.45 -4.54 6.65
C GLU A 170 10.59 -3.50 6.53
N ASP A 171 11.00 -2.93 7.67
CA ASP A 171 12.12 -1.99 7.64
C ASP A 171 13.42 -2.72 7.32
N ASP A 172 14.29 -2.06 6.55
CA ASP A 172 15.63 -2.57 6.24
C ASP A 172 16.41 -2.75 7.54
N LYS A 173 17.15 -3.85 7.65
CA LYS A 173 18.09 -4.03 8.75
C LYS A 173 19.37 -3.30 8.39
N MET A 174 19.68 -2.30 9.20
CA MET A 174 20.92 -1.54 9.10
C MET A 174 21.99 -2.20 9.97
N ASP A 175 23.24 -2.21 9.51
CA ASP A 175 24.40 -2.58 10.31
C ASP A 175 24.86 -1.42 11.22
N GLU A 176 26.00 -1.62 11.90
CA GLU A 176 26.56 -0.63 12.83
C GLU A 176 27.05 0.66 12.13
N ASP A 177 27.23 0.63 10.81
CA ASP A 177 27.71 1.74 9.99
C ASP A 177 26.57 2.44 9.21
N ASP A 178 25.30 2.15 9.57
CA ASP A 178 24.09 2.61 8.89
C ASP A 178 23.98 2.14 7.43
N GLU A 179 24.67 1.06 7.05
CA GLU A 179 24.53 0.41 5.73
C GLU A 179 23.45 -0.69 5.78
N VAL A 180 22.75 -0.90 4.67
CA VAL A 180 21.71 -1.94 4.59
C VAL A 180 22.36 -3.33 4.58
N GLU A 181 22.24 -4.05 5.69
CA GLU A 181 22.67 -5.45 5.83
C GLU A 181 21.67 -6.40 5.17
N GLU A 182 20.37 -6.17 5.38
CA GLU A 182 19.29 -6.99 4.83
C GLU A 182 18.10 -6.13 4.42
N PHE A 183 17.67 -6.26 3.16
CA PHE A 183 16.45 -5.61 2.67
C PHE A 183 15.21 -6.17 3.36
N GLY A 184 14.31 -5.28 3.77
CA GLY A 184 13.04 -5.63 4.37
C GLY A 184 12.18 -6.55 3.50
N ARG A 185 11.59 -7.58 4.11
CA ARG A 185 10.73 -8.54 3.40
C ARG A 185 9.40 -7.91 3.01
N PRO A 186 8.78 -8.32 1.89
CA PRO A 186 7.45 -7.83 1.52
C PRO A 186 6.42 -8.18 2.59
N CYS A 187 5.55 -7.24 2.93
CA CYS A 187 4.51 -7.41 3.94
C CYS A 187 3.12 -7.04 3.39
N ASP A 188 2.07 -7.58 4.01
CA ASP A 188 0.69 -7.33 3.57
C ASP A 188 0.21 -5.94 3.97
N LEU A 189 -0.13 -5.11 2.98
CA LEU A 189 -0.84 -3.85 3.23
C LEU A 189 -2.27 -4.11 3.69
N ASP A 190 -2.86 -3.28 4.54
CA ASP A 190 -4.24 -3.35 4.96
C ASP A 190 -5.04 -2.06 4.70
N THR A 191 -6.28 -1.98 5.20
CA THR A 191 -7.14 -0.82 4.90
C THR A 191 -6.67 0.49 5.54
N ALA A 192 -5.77 0.45 6.54
CA ALA A 192 -5.15 1.63 7.13
C ALA A 192 -4.16 2.29 6.16
N ASP A 193 -3.44 1.48 5.38
CA ASP A 193 -2.33 1.95 4.52
C ASP A 193 -2.79 2.89 3.41
N LEU A 194 -4.05 2.75 2.98
CA LEU A 194 -4.63 3.68 2.01
C LEU A 194 -4.56 5.14 2.49
N SER A 195 -4.79 5.40 3.79
CA SER A 195 -4.75 6.76 4.32
C SER A 195 -3.36 7.38 4.20
N TYR A 196 -2.31 6.59 4.42
CA TYR A 196 -0.92 7.00 4.30
C TYR A 196 -0.53 7.22 2.84
N LEU A 197 -0.97 6.34 1.93
CA LEU A 197 -0.75 6.49 0.49
C LEU A 197 -1.42 7.75 -0.06
N LEU A 198 -2.66 8.03 0.33
CA LEU A 198 -3.36 9.24 -0.08
C LEU A 198 -2.72 10.51 0.50
N GLY A 199 -2.21 10.44 1.73
CA GLY A 199 -1.39 11.51 2.31
C GLY A 199 -0.14 11.81 1.48
N PHE A 200 0.56 10.78 1.01
CA PHE A 200 1.69 10.93 0.09
C PHE A 200 1.27 11.62 -1.22
N PHE A 201 0.22 11.13 -1.88
CA PHE A 201 -0.27 11.73 -3.13
C PHE A 201 -0.70 13.18 -2.92
N GLN A 202 -1.36 13.50 -1.79
CA GLN A 202 -1.77 14.85 -1.46
C GLN A 202 -0.57 15.79 -1.37
N VAL A 203 0.43 15.45 -0.55
CA VAL A 203 1.62 16.29 -0.33
C VAL A 203 2.40 16.47 -1.62
N ARG A 204 2.61 15.41 -2.39
CA ARG A 204 3.33 15.48 -3.67
C ARG A 204 2.55 16.28 -4.71
N GLY A 205 1.24 16.07 -4.83
CA GLY A 205 0.38 16.83 -5.74
C GLY A 205 0.36 18.32 -5.41
N GLU A 206 0.40 18.69 -4.13
CA GLU A 206 0.54 20.09 -3.70
C GLU A 206 1.87 20.71 -4.10
N LYS A 207 2.98 19.98 -3.99
CA LYS A 207 4.30 20.44 -4.43
C LYS A 207 4.34 20.66 -5.95
N LEU A 208 3.82 19.71 -6.72
CA LEU A 208 3.68 19.82 -8.17
C LEU A 208 2.83 21.02 -8.57
N ARG A 209 1.70 21.23 -7.88
CA ARG A 209 0.82 22.40 -8.11
C ARG A 209 1.51 23.73 -7.84
N ARG A 210 2.47 23.78 -6.92
CA ARG A 210 3.26 24.99 -6.61
C ARG A 210 4.44 25.19 -7.57
N GLY A 211 4.72 24.24 -8.47
CA GLY A 211 5.89 24.27 -9.35
C GLY A 211 7.21 23.97 -8.63
N ASN A 212 7.15 23.40 -7.41
CA ASN A 212 8.32 23.22 -6.53
C ASN A 212 9.01 21.86 -6.71
N ASP A 213 8.57 21.03 -7.66
CA ASP A 213 9.10 19.69 -7.91
C ASP A 213 9.52 19.56 -9.40
N LEU A 214 10.42 20.43 -9.84
CA LEU A 214 10.99 20.43 -11.20
C LEU A 214 12.21 19.50 -11.36
N HIS A 215 12.71 18.90 -10.28
CA HIS A 215 13.92 18.07 -10.27
C HIS A 215 13.72 16.65 -9.69
N GLY A 216 12.51 16.26 -9.29
CA GLY A 216 12.23 14.95 -8.67
C GLY A 216 11.94 13.81 -9.65
N ILE A 217 12.25 14.00 -10.93
CA ILE A 217 12.23 12.97 -11.98
C ILE A 217 13.65 12.93 -12.53
N PHE A 218 14.30 11.78 -12.46
CA PHE A 218 15.68 11.47 -12.91
C PHE A 218 16.79 11.62 -11.84
N PRO A 219 17.73 10.66 -11.78
CA PRO A 219 18.06 9.69 -12.83
C PRO A 219 17.19 8.42 -12.84
#